data_AF-A0AAV4I9F4-F1
#
_entry.id   AF-A0AAV4I9F4-F1
#
_cell.length_a   1.000
_cell.length_b   1.000
_cell.length_c   1.000
_cell.angle_alpha   90.00
_cell.angle_beta   90.00
_cell.angle_gamma   90.00
#
_symmetry.space_group_name_H-M   'P 1'
#
loop_
_entity.id
_entity.type
_entity.pdbx_description
1 polymer ?
#
loop_
_entity_poly.entity_id
_entity_poly.type
_entity_poly.pdbx_seq_one_letter_code
_entity_poly.pdbx_strand_id
1 'polypeptide(L)'
;MCWPLDPQLFILDINTGRRFVLDTGVQVSVIPPTWFEKHHGQGGPPLQAANGTSIATYGSLNVSLLFNETIYDARLIIADVKRPLLGADFSRRYNVFVDPNG
;
A
#
# COMPACT_ATOMS: atom_id res chain seq x y z
N MET A 1 -21.61 9.64 -7.81
CA MET A 1 -21.08 8.96 -6.61
C MET A 1 -20.06 9.89 -5.98
N CYS A 2 -20.47 10.67 -4.99
CA CYS A 2 -19.55 11.44 -4.16
C CYS A 2 -18.89 10.46 -3.20
N TRP A 3 -17.59 10.23 -3.33
CA TRP A 3 -16.82 9.71 -2.20
C TRP A 3 -16.77 10.85 -1.18
N PRO A 4 -17.18 10.64 0.08
CA PRO A 4 -17.04 11.66 1.10
C PRO A 4 -15.55 11.97 1.26
N LEU A 5 -15.27 13.20 1.66
CA LEU A 5 -13.94 13.73 1.96
C LEU A 5 -13.33 12.93 3.12
N ASP A 6 -12.76 11.77 2.80
CA ASP A 6 -11.81 11.12 3.69
C ASP A 6 -10.49 11.89 3.52
N PRO A 7 -9.98 12.59 4.54
CA PRO A 7 -8.61 13.09 4.48
C PRO A 7 -7.72 11.86 4.41
N GLN A 8 -7.36 11.41 3.19
CA GLN A 8 -6.44 10.30 2.99
C GLN A 8 -5.21 10.56 3.85
N LEU A 9 -5.04 9.77 4.91
CA LEU A 9 -3.92 9.92 5.80
C LEU A 9 -2.70 9.41 5.04
N PHE A 10 -1.87 10.35 4.60
CA PHE A 10 -0.60 10.04 3.99
C PHE A 10 0.49 9.95 5.05
N ILE A 11 1.32 8.93 4.95
CA ILE A 11 2.55 8.80 5.73
C ILE A 11 3.76 8.83 4.78
N LEU A 12 4.76 9.63 5.11
CA LEU A 12 5.97 9.80 4.31
C LEU A 12 7.01 8.77 4.75
N ASP A 13 7.40 7.88 3.83
CA ASP A 13 8.62 7.10 4.00
C ASP A 13 9.83 8.00 3.80
N ILE A 14 10.53 8.32 4.89
CA ILE A 14 11.68 9.22 4.90
C ILE A 14 12.85 8.61 4.12
N ASN A 15 12.95 7.27 4.04
CA ASN A 15 14.03 6.60 3.30
C ASN A 15 13.95 6.87 1.80
N THR A 16 12.76 6.85 1.22
CA THR A 16 12.56 6.92 -0.23
C THR A 16 11.86 8.19 -0.70
N GLY A 17 11.33 9.00 0.22
CA GLY A 17 10.49 10.16 -0.08
C GLY A 17 9.09 9.79 -0.60
N ARG A 18 8.71 8.52 -0.59
CA ARG A 18 7.40 8.05 -1.07
C ARG A 18 6.31 8.29 -0.04
N ARG A 19 5.14 8.75 -0.51
CA ARG A 19 3.95 8.91 0.32
C ARG A 19 3.05 7.71 0.17
N PHE A 20 2.76 7.04 1.28
CA PHE A 20 1.83 5.92 1.37
C PHE A 20 0.48 6.42 1.86
N VAL A 21 -0.60 5.94 1.27
CA VAL A 21 -1.94 6.10 1.86
C VAL A 21 -2.11 4.99 2.90
N LEU A 22 -2.49 5.35 4.12
CA LEU A 22 -2.96 4.37 5.09
C LEU A 22 -4.45 4.13 4.85
N ASP A 23 -4.80 2.93 4.35
CA ASP A 23 -6.15 2.57 3.92
C ASP A 23 -6.59 1.30 4.65
N THR A 24 -7.40 1.47 5.69
CA THR A 24 -7.95 0.34 6.47
C THR A 24 -9.03 -0.43 5.71
N GLY A 25 -9.52 0.09 4.59
CA GLY A 25 -10.48 -0.55 3.70
C GLY A 25 -9.85 -1.57 2.75
N VAL A 26 -8.52 -1.63 2.64
CA VAL A 26 -7.82 -2.65 1.84
C VAL A 26 -7.16 -3.70 2.72
N GLN A 27 -7.22 -4.95 2.32
CA GLN A 27 -6.71 -6.08 3.12
C GLN A 27 -5.19 -6.20 3.09
N VAL A 28 -4.55 -5.77 2.00
CA VAL A 28 -3.13 -6.00 1.72
C VAL A 28 -2.42 -4.70 1.37
N SER A 29 -1.14 -4.62 1.71
CA SER A 29 -0.28 -3.49 1.39
C SER A 29 0.33 -3.64 0.00
N VAL A 30 0.26 -2.57 -0.80
CA VAL A 30 0.63 -2.59 -2.22
C VAL A 30 1.53 -1.42 -2.61
N ILE A 31 2.30 -1.62 -3.67
CA ILE A 31 3.13 -0.59 -4.29
C ILE A 31 2.96 -0.61 -5.82
N PRO A 32 2.95 0.55 -6.50
CA PRO A 32 2.92 0.60 -7.95
C PRO A 32 4.15 -0.10 -8.56
N PRO A 33 3.98 -0.85 -9.67
CA PRO A 33 5.09 -1.40 -10.40
C PRO A 33 5.89 -0.30 -11.10
N THR A 34 7.20 -0.50 -11.14
CA THR A 34 8.10 0.09 -12.12
C THR A 34 7.84 -0.47 -13.51
N TRP A 35 8.40 0.18 -14.52
CA TRP A 35 8.36 -0.35 -15.89
C TRP A 35 8.93 -1.77 -15.98
N PHE A 36 10.02 -2.05 -15.26
CA PHE A 36 10.65 -3.37 -15.25
C PHE A 36 9.72 -4.42 -14.66
N GLU A 37 9.11 -4.16 -13.50
CA GLU A 37 8.17 -5.11 -12.88
C GLU A 37 6.94 -5.34 -13.75
N LYS A 38 6.42 -4.33 -14.46
CA LYS A 38 5.30 -4.51 -15.40
C LYS A 38 5.60 -5.51 -16.52
N HIS A 39 6.84 -5.54 -17.02
CA HIS A 39 7.21 -6.35 -18.20
C HIS A 39 7.96 -7.64 -17.86
N HIS A 40 8.60 -7.70 -16.69
CA HIS A 40 9.48 -8.79 -16.26
C HIS A 40 9.15 -9.34 -14.88
N GLY A 41 8.22 -8.72 -14.14
CA GLY A 41 7.81 -9.18 -12.83
C GLY A 41 7.19 -10.57 -12.88
N GLN A 42 7.35 -11.32 -11.79
CA GLN A 42 6.66 -12.59 -11.62
C GLN A 42 5.18 -12.29 -11.38
N GLY A 43 4.35 -12.52 -12.40
CA GLY A 43 2.90 -12.39 -12.26
C GLY A 43 2.39 -13.22 -11.07
N GLY A 44 1.43 -12.67 -10.32
CA GLY A 44 0.76 -13.35 -9.23
C GLY A 44 -0.74 -13.44 -9.44
N PRO A 45 -1.47 -14.06 -8.50
CA PRO A 45 -2.92 -13.92 -8.47
C PRO A 45 -3.32 -12.43 -8.44
N PRO A 46 -4.32 -12.03 -9.22
CA PRO A 46 -4.78 -10.64 -9.19
C PRO A 46 -5.41 -10.32 -7.84
N LEU A 47 -5.32 -9.06 -7.43
CA LEU A 47 -6.10 -8.53 -6.32
C LEU A 47 -7.49 -8.13 -6.82
N GLN A 48 -8.46 -8.07 -5.93
CA GLN A 48 -9.80 -7.58 -6.26
C GLN A 48 -10.09 -6.28 -5.52
N ALA A 49 -10.47 -5.25 -6.26
CA ALA A 49 -10.95 -4.00 -5.71
C ALA A 49 -12.38 -4.17 -5.17
N ALA A 50 -12.81 -3.27 -4.29
CA ALA A 50 -14.17 -3.29 -3.71
C ALA A 50 -15.29 -3.22 -4.75
N ASN A 51 -15.02 -2.66 -5.94
CA ASN A 51 -15.96 -2.61 -7.06
C ASN A 51 -15.92 -3.87 -7.96
N GLY A 52 -15.18 -4.91 -7.55
CA GLY A 52 -15.02 -6.16 -8.30
C GLY A 52 -13.97 -6.12 -9.42
N THR A 53 -13.33 -4.97 -9.69
CA THR A 53 -12.27 -4.87 -10.69
C THR A 53 -11.05 -5.69 -10.27
N SER A 54 -10.53 -6.50 -11.21
CA SER A 54 -9.28 -7.23 -11.07
C SER A 54 -8.09 -6.28 -11.22
N ILE A 55 -7.16 -6.31 -10.27
CA ILE A 55 -5.90 -5.56 -10.28
C ILE A 55 -4.76 -6.55 -10.51
N ALA A 56 -4.01 -6.36 -11.60
CA ALA A 56 -2.86 -7.20 -11.91
C ALA A 56 -1.75 -7.06 -10.86
N THR A 57 -1.05 -8.16 -10.57
CA THR A 57 0.10 -8.20 -9.66
C THR A 57 1.36 -8.65 -10.39
N TYR A 58 2.51 -8.16 -9.93
CA TYR A 58 3.81 -8.32 -10.58
C TYR A 58 4.88 -8.84 -9.61
N GLY A 59 4.43 -9.49 -8.55
CA GLY A 59 5.27 -10.08 -7.51
C GLY A 59 5.11 -9.36 -6.17
N SER A 60 6.12 -9.51 -5.31
CA SER A 60 6.18 -8.84 -4.02
C SER A 60 7.60 -8.47 -3.69
N LEU A 61 7.79 -7.42 -2.90
CA LEU A 61 9.10 -7.10 -2.33
C LEU A 61 9.01 -6.85 -0.82
N ASN A 62 10.10 -7.12 -0.12
CA ASN A 62 10.30 -6.75 1.26
C ASN A 62 10.96 -5.36 1.31
N VAL A 63 10.38 -4.44 2.07
CA VAL A 63 10.87 -3.07 2.25
C VAL A 63 11.02 -2.73 3.71
N SER A 64 11.98 -1.87 4.03
CA SER A 64 12.10 -1.22 5.33
C SER A 64 11.63 0.22 5.20
N LEU A 65 10.44 0.50 5.74
CA LEU A 65 9.78 1.80 5.69
C LEU A 65 10.17 2.62 6.92
N LEU A 66 10.67 3.83 6.74
CA LEU A 66 11.00 4.74 7.84
C LEU A 66 9.89 5.78 7.98
N PHE A 67 9.06 5.60 9.01
CA PHE A 67 7.97 6.51 9.34
C PHE A 67 8.20 7.12 10.72
N ASN A 68 8.21 8.46 10.83
CA ASN A 68 8.37 9.18 12.10
C ASN A 68 9.46 8.57 13.01
N GLU A 69 10.66 8.39 12.46
CA GLU A 69 11.85 7.86 13.16
C GLU A 69 11.77 6.37 13.54
N THR A 70 10.71 5.66 13.16
CA THR A 70 10.54 4.22 13.40
C THR A 70 10.61 3.44 12.09
N ILE A 71 11.34 2.31 12.11
CA ILE A 71 11.48 1.42 10.96
C ILE A 71 10.44 0.29 11.03
N TYR A 72 9.78 0.04 9.90
CA TYR A 72 8.78 -1.01 9.72
C TYR A 72 9.13 -1.90 8.53
N ASP A 73 9.42 -3.18 8.79
CA ASP A 73 9.70 -4.16 7.73
C ASP A 73 8.40 -4.74 7.15
N ALA A 74 8.04 -4.35 5.93
CA ALA A 74 6.79 -4.77 5.31
C ALA A 74 7.05 -5.58 4.04
N ARG A 75 6.23 -6.60 3.81
CA ARG A 75 6.12 -7.24 2.49
C ARG A 75 5.01 -6.52 1.73
N LEU A 76 5.35 -5.91 0.60
CA LEU A 76 4.40 -5.23 -0.28
C LEU A 76 4.16 -6.05 -1.53
N ILE A 77 2.91 -6.12 -1.97
CA ILE A 77 2.55 -6.68 -3.28
C ILE A 77 2.74 -5.60 -4.34
N ILE A 78 3.44 -5.94 -5.42
CA ILE A 78 3.57 -5.06 -6.57
C ILE A 78 2.28 -5.21 -7.39
N ALA A 79 1.47 -4.15 -7.50
CA ALA A 79 0.15 -4.22 -8.09
C ALA A 79 -0.15 -3.00 -8.96
N ASP A 80 -0.99 -3.14 -9.99
CA ASP A 80 -1.34 -2.05 -10.92
C ASP A 80 -2.22 -0.97 -10.28
N VAL A 81 -1.64 -0.24 -9.34
CA VAL A 81 -2.25 0.87 -8.60
C VAL A 81 -1.48 2.16 -8.86
N LYS A 82 -2.14 3.31 -8.70
CA LYS A 82 -1.51 4.63 -8.94
C LYS A 82 -0.70 5.15 -7.75
N ARG A 83 -1.02 4.69 -6.55
CA ARG A 83 -0.40 5.13 -5.30
C ARG A 83 -0.11 3.91 -4.43
N PRO A 84 0.98 3.92 -3.65
CA PRO A 84 1.22 2.86 -2.70
C PRO A 84 0.24 2.97 -1.53
N LEU A 85 -0.24 1.84 -1.05
CA LEU A 85 -1.24 1.73 0.02
C LEU A 85 -0.69 0.82 1.11
N LEU A 86 -0.86 1.22 2.37
CA LEU A 86 -0.70 0.35 3.53
C LEU A 86 -2.07 -0.13 3.95
N GLY A 87 -2.27 -1.44 3.90
CA GLY A 87 -3.52 -2.09 4.21
C GLY A 87 -3.61 -2.57 5.65
N ALA A 88 -4.70 -3.28 5.91
CA ALA A 88 -4.96 -3.89 7.21
C ALA A 88 -3.87 -4.90 7.63
N ASP A 89 -3.15 -5.53 6.70
CA ASP A 89 -2.01 -6.40 6.99
C ASP A 89 -0.86 -5.66 7.70
N PHE A 90 -0.52 -4.46 7.24
CA PHE A 90 0.48 -3.60 7.87
C PHE A 90 0.01 -3.12 9.24
N SER A 91 -1.21 -2.58 9.32
CA SER A 91 -1.80 -2.11 10.59
C SER A 91 -1.88 -3.22 11.64
N ARG A 92 -2.32 -4.43 11.26
CA ARG A 92 -2.39 -5.59 12.19
C ARG A 92 -1.02 -6.04 12.66
N ARG A 93 0.00 -5.99 11.79
CA ARG A 93 1.36 -6.40 12.14
C ARG A 93 2.01 -5.45 13.13
N TYR A 94 1.77 -4.15 12.98
CA TYR A 94 2.47 -3.10 13.73
C TYR A 94 1.59 -2.39 14.77
N ASN A 95 0.34 -2.82 14.91
CA ASN A 95 -0.65 -2.23 15.81
C ASN A 95 -0.80 -0.71 15.61
N VAL A 96 -0.63 -0.25 14.36
CA VAL A 96 -0.76 1.17 13.98
C VAL A 96 -2.22 1.43 13.69
N PHE A 97 -2.89 2.14 14.58
CA PHE A 97 -4.24 2.62 14.37
C PHE A 97 -4.19 4.00 13.72
N VAL A 98 -4.97 4.19 12.66
CA VAL A 98 -5.36 5.53 12.23
C VAL A 98 -6.17 6.09 13.39
N ASP A 99 -5.71 7.16 14.02
CA ASP A 99 -6.60 7.97 14.83
C ASP A 99 -7.35 8.92 13.88
N PRO A 100 -8.66 8.73 13.63
CA PRO A 100 -9.41 9.66 12.81
C PRO A 100 -9.64 11.01 13.50
N ASN A 101 -9.33 11.14 14.80
CA ASN A 101 -9.48 12.39 15.54
C ASN A 101 -8.33 12.57 16.53
N GLY A 102 -7.34 13.40 16.18
CA GLY A 102 -6.67 14.16 17.24
C GLY A 102 -7.69 15.00 18.01
#